data_AF-A0A6V7Y430-F1
#
_entry.id   AF-A0A6V7Y430-F1
#
_cell.length_a   1.000
_cell.length_b   1.000
_cell.length_c   1.000
_cell.angle_alpha   90.00
_cell.angle_beta   90.00
_cell.angle_gamma   90.00
#
_symmetry.space_group_name_H-M   'P 1'
#
loop_
_entity.id
_entity.type
_entity.pdbx_description
1 polymer ?
#
loop_
_entity_poly.entity_id
_entity_poly.type
_entity_poly.pdbx_seq_one_letter_code
_entity_poly.pdbx_strand_id
1 'polypeptide(L)'
;MTIIIFLFDTSASMLQRTYLGTTYLDYARLAIEQFLKQRQRDPASSGDRYMLMTFEDYPQNIKSGWKESQRIFNEQLKNLKAKGSLKFESCLDSVLRLLLVSRMQSGSGASIEAFGFGRYPSYAEHVVIIPVIDGSSLPLPDSEATVPKPRLLTGSDLFVEGYRWDQRLFPIVLRLPGHLHPLIKQQGLVPPEDNSIAQNFAEEMGGRSFSITSHRALTPCIDHIIQKIQTNGIIIRFQKQGPDPILPNGIDENDQSKRDESNEQWKNSLVLIKSKVGQQHSHWPIPEAYWPDSIKTSLPPRNAHPIVVFRCERVEPLFNTDFPLDKYELDSASPLAQF
;
A
#
# COMPACT_ATOMS: atom_id res chain seq x y z
N MET A 1 -12.13 8.32 6.16
CA MET A 1 -10.97 9.24 6.13
C MET A 1 -9.78 8.45 5.63
N THR A 2 -9.08 8.93 4.61
CA THR A 2 -7.84 8.33 4.11
C THR A 2 -6.74 9.37 4.16
N ILE A 3 -5.55 8.99 4.62
CA ILE A 3 -4.35 9.83 4.58
C ILE A 3 -3.61 9.54 3.27
N ILE A 4 -3.33 10.57 2.48
CA ILE A 4 -2.66 10.45 1.18
C ILE A 4 -1.39 11.28 1.21
N ILE A 5 -0.26 10.62 1.08
CA ILE A 5 1.07 11.24 1.11
C ILE A 5 1.65 11.20 -0.29
N PHE A 6 1.89 12.37 -0.88
CA PHE A 6 2.64 12.48 -2.11
C PHE A 6 4.13 12.67 -1.81
N LEU A 7 4.97 11.77 -2.32
CA LEU A 7 6.41 11.97 -2.36
C LEU A 7 6.79 12.49 -3.74
N PHE A 8 7.18 13.75 -3.82
CA PHE A 8 7.48 14.42 -5.06
C PHE A 8 8.99 14.43 -5.30
N ASP A 9 9.44 13.79 -6.37
CA ASP A 9 10.84 13.87 -6.74
C ASP A 9 11.20 15.27 -7.25
N THR A 10 12.14 15.89 -6.56
CA THR A 10 12.73 17.17 -6.95
C THR A 10 14.14 17.00 -7.47
N SER A 11 14.66 15.79 -7.66
CA SER A 11 16.02 15.56 -8.12
C SER A 11 16.35 16.31 -9.42
N ALA A 12 17.63 16.55 -9.68
CA ALA A 12 18.06 17.22 -10.90
C ALA A 12 17.63 16.49 -12.19
N SER A 13 17.46 15.16 -12.15
CA SER A 13 17.00 14.36 -13.28
C SER A 13 15.54 14.63 -13.66
N MET A 14 14.73 15.21 -12.76
CA MET A 14 13.37 15.65 -13.06
C MET A 14 13.31 16.83 -14.05
N LEU A 15 14.44 17.46 -14.39
CA LEU A 15 14.53 18.49 -15.44
C LEU A 15 14.61 17.91 -16.86
N GLN A 16 14.70 16.59 -17.00
CA GLN A 16 14.65 15.93 -18.30
C GLN A 16 13.35 16.27 -19.04
N ARG A 17 13.45 16.48 -20.36
CA ARG A 17 12.30 16.80 -21.22
C ARG A 17 11.70 15.55 -21.82
N THR A 18 10.38 15.49 -21.80
CA THR A 18 9.59 14.49 -22.49
C THR A 18 9.45 14.84 -23.97
N TYR A 19 8.96 13.89 -24.78
CA TYR A 19 8.55 14.14 -26.16
C TYR A 19 7.43 15.18 -26.32
N LEU A 20 6.76 15.58 -25.23
CA LEU A 20 5.77 16.67 -25.22
C LEU A 20 6.41 18.05 -25.03
N GLY A 21 7.73 18.12 -24.81
CA GLY A 21 8.46 19.36 -24.55
C GLY A 21 8.39 19.85 -23.09
N THR A 22 7.59 19.23 -22.23
CA THR A 22 7.51 19.50 -20.79
C THR A 22 8.57 18.72 -20.02
N THR A 23 8.98 19.22 -18.85
CA THR A 23 9.89 18.48 -17.96
C THR A 23 9.15 17.39 -17.18
N TYR A 24 9.88 16.41 -16.65
CA TYR A 24 9.31 15.42 -15.72
C TYR A 24 8.74 16.10 -14.46
N LEU A 25 9.40 17.16 -13.98
CA LEU A 25 8.92 17.99 -12.87
C LEU A 25 7.53 18.58 -13.15
N ASP A 26 7.32 19.14 -14.34
CA ASP A 26 6.02 19.70 -14.74
C ASP A 26 4.97 18.59 -14.90
N TYR A 27 5.37 17.46 -15.45
CA TYR A 27 4.51 16.29 -15.62
C TYR A 27 4.09 15.67 -14.27
N ALA A 28 5.00 15.60 -13.30
CA ALA A 28 4.71 15.14 -11.94
C ALA A 28 3.72 16.07 -11.22
N ARG A 29 3.85 17.40 -11.38
CA ARG A 29 2.85 18.34 -10.85
C ARG A 29 1.49 18.10 -11.48
N LEU A 30 1.45 17.92 -12.81
CA LEU A 30 0.21 17.62 -13.53
C LEU A 30 -0.44 16.32 -13.01
N ALA A 31 0.34 15.27 -12.75
CA ALA A 31 -0.15 14.01 -12.19
C ALA A 31 -0.87 14.20 -10.85
N ILE A 32 -0.25 14.94 -9.92
CA ILE A 32 -0.85 15.23 -8.61
C ILE A 32 -2.08 16.12 -8.75
N GLU A 33 -2.05 17.15 -9.58
CA GLU A 33 -3.20 18.01 -9.82
C GLU A 33 -4.39 17.25 -10.43
N GLN A 34 -4.12 16.35 -11.39
CA GLN A 34 -5.14 15.49 -11.98
C GLN A 34 -5.71 14.52 -10.95
N PHE A 35 -4.86 13.90 -10.14
CA PHE A 35 -5.30 13.03 -9.05
C PHE A 35 -6.24 13.76 -8.09
N LEU A 36 -5.86 14.94 -7.61
CA LEU A 36 -6.66 15.72 -6.67
C LEU A 36 -8.02 16.10 -7.29
N LYS A 37 -8.03 16.55 -8.56
CA LYS A 37 -9.27 16.89 -9.28
C LYS A 37 -10.19 15.69 -9.47
N GLN A 38 -9.64 14.52 -9.77
CA GLN A 38 -10.45 13.31 -9.93
C GLN A 38 -10.97 12.81 -8.59
N ARG A 39 -10.15 12.84 -7.52
CA ARG A 39 -10.56 12.40 -6.19
C ARG A 39 -11.66 13.27 -5.59
N GLN A 40 -11.65 14.58 -5.86
CA GLN A 40 -12.72 15.50 -5.43
C GLN A 40 -14.11 15.17 -5.98
N ARG A 41 -14.20 14.34 -7.03
CA ARG A 41 -15.50 13.87 -7.57
C ARG A 41 -16.15 12.81 -6.68
N ASP A 42 -15.38 12.16 -5.83
CA ASP A 42 -15.85 11.14 -4.90
C ASP A 42 -16.38 11.79 -3.61
N PRO A 43 -17.64 11.56 -3.21
CA PRO A 43 -18.18 12.06 -1.94
C PRO A 43 -17.39 11.64 -0.70
N ALA A 44 -16.73 10.47 -0.75
CA ALA A 44 -15.91 9.95 0.34
C ALA A 44 -14.58 10.71 0.53
N SER A 45 -14.21 11.60 -0.41
CA SER A 45 -12.98 12.40 -0.35
C SER A 45 -13.04 13.57 0.64
N SER A 46 -14.23 13.96 1.11
CA SER A 46 -14.42 15.11 2.01
C SER A 46 -13.62 15.01 3.33
N GLY A 47 -13.32 13.79 3.78
CA GLY A 47 -12.52 13.54 4.96
C GLY A 47 -11.06 13.17 4.68
N ASP A 48 -10.57 13.27 3.44
CA ASP A 48 -9.17 12.95 3.11
C ASP A 48 -8.21 13.99 3.68
N ARG A 49 -6.99 13.53 4.01
CA ARG A 49 -5.87 14.40 4.39
C ARG A 49 -4.73 14.23 3.41
N TYR A 50 -4.26 15.34 2.85
CA TYR A 50 -3.17 15.33 1.87
C TYR A 50 -1.89 15.86 2.50
N MET A 51 -0.79 15.16 2.29
CA MET A 51 0.54 15.58 2.69
C MET A 51 1.46 15.64 1.47
N LEU A 52 2.31 16.67 1.41
CA LEU A 52 3.32 16.81 0.36
C LEU A 52 4.71 16.75 0.97
N MET A 53 5.51 15.82 0.49
CA MET A 53 6.90 15.64 0.88
C MET A 53 7.82 15.59 -0.35
N THR A 54 9.08 15.96 -0.18
CA THR A 54 10.15 15.83 -1.20
C THR A 54 11.25 14.88 -0.70
N PHE A 55 12.19 14.52 -1.58
CA PHE A 55 13.32 13.63 -1.26
C PHE A 55 14.51 14.35 -0.60
N GLU A 56 14.25 15.49 0.04
CA GLU A 56 15.26 16.21 0.81
C GLU A 56 15.47 15.54 2.18
N ASP A 57 16.47 16.03 2.92
CA ASP A 57 16.68 15.59 4.29
C ASP A 57 15.69 16.31 5.24
N TYR A 58 15.26 15.61 6.29
CA TYR A 58 14.39 16.17 7.33
C TYR A 58 15.07 17.35 8.05
N PRO A 59 14.37 18.47 8.34
CA PRO A 59 12.92 18.69 8.21
C PRO A 59 12.47 19.32 6.88
N GLN A 60 13.38 19.63 5.97
CA GLN A 60 13.07 20.35 4.74
C GLN A 60 12.23 19.53 3.75
N ASN A 61 12.23 18.20 3.92
CA ASN A 61 11.40 17.29 3.13
C ASN A 61 9.90 17.50 3.29
N ILE A 62 9.42 18.04 4.41
CA ILE A 62 7.98 18.28 4.62
C ILE A 62 7.62 19.64 4.03
N LYS A 63 6.81 19.64 2.97
CA LYS A 63 6.35 20.88 2.32
C LYS A 63 4.94 21.27 2.78
N SER A 64 4.07 20.28 2.93
CA SER A 64 2.73 20.46 3.48
C SER A 64 2.43 19.30 4.42
N GLY A 65 2.23 19.59 5.70
CA GLY A 65 1.94 18.60 6.75
C GLY A 65 0.44 18.31 6.93
N TRP A 66 0.11 17.52 7.95
CA TRP A 66 -1.24 17.00 8.23
C TRP A 66 -2.29 18.04 8.60
N LYS A 67 -1.85 19.17 9.16
CA LYS A 67 -2.71 20.25 9.66
C LYS A 67 -2.89 21.36 8.62
N GLU A 68 -2.22 21.25 7.49
CA GLU A 68 -2.20 22.28 6.46
C GLU A 68 -3.45 22.23 5.59
N SER A 69 -3.89 23.40 5.14
CA SER A 69 -5.02 23.49 4.23
C SER A 69 -4.64 23.06 2.81
N GLN A 70 -5.64 22.66 2.00
CA GLN A 70 -5.46 22.39 0.57
C GLN A 70 -4.83 23.58 -0.19
N ARG A 71 -5.04 24.81 0.28
CA ARG A 71 -4.45 26.01 -0.33
C ARG A 71 -2.93 26.01 -0.20
N ILE A 72 -2.43 25.73 1.01
CA ILE A 72 -0.99 25.65 1.31
C ILE A 72 -0.36 24.50 0.54
N PHE A 73 -1.02 23.33 0.50
CA PHE A 73 -0.59 22.21 -0.33
C PHE A 73 -0.38 22.63 -1.80
N ASN A 74 -1.40 23.27 -2.41
CA ASN A 74 -1.35 23.66 -3.82
C ASN A 74 -0.30 24.74 -4.09
N GLU A 75 -0.10 25.67 -3.16
CA GLU A 75 0.94 26.69 -3.25
C GLU A 75 2.34 26.06 -3.20
N GLN A 76 2.57 25.15 -2.25
CA GLN A 76 3.85 24.45 -2.11
C GLN A 76 4.15 23.58 -3.34
N LEU A 77 3.16 22.87 -3.87
CA LEU A 77 3.29 22.07 -5.10
C LEU A 77 3.76 22.94 -6.29
N LYS A 78 3.19 24.14 -6.45
CA LYS A 78 3.58 25.08 -7.51
C LYS A 78 5.00 25.61 -7.32
N ASN A 79 5.41 25.82 -6.08
CA ASN A 79 6.71 26.40 -5.74
C ASN A 79 7.87 25.39 -5.73
N LEU A 80 7.59 24.09 -5.91
CA LEU A 80 8.64 23.07 -6.01
C LEU A 80 9.59 23.37 -7.17
N LYS A 81 10.89 23.24 -6.92
CA LYS A 81 11.95 23.40 -7.92
C LYS A 81 12.84 22.17 -7.89
N ALA A 82 13.46 21.85 -9.03
CA ALA A 82 14.42 20.77 -9.08
C ALA A 82 15.67 21.11 -8.25
N LYS A 83 15.91 20.34 -7.19
CA LYS A 83 17.15 20.30 -6.42
C LYS A 83 17.38 18.91 -5.81
N GLY A 84 18.66 18.56 -5.65
CA GLY A 84 19.09 17.38 -4.91
C GLY A 84 19.14 16.11 -5.77
N SER A 85 19.17 14.97 -5.08
CA SER A 85 19.25 13.63 -5.65
C SER A 85 18.13 12.74 -5.09
N LEU A 86 17.78 11.70 -5.84
CA LEU A 86 16.79 10.72 -5.40
C LEU A 86 17.39 9.83 -4.31
N LYS A 87 16.85 9.92 -3.09
CA LYS A 87 17.15 9.01 -1.97
C LYS A 87 15.88 8.25 -1.59
N PHE A 88 15.47 7.29 -2.41
CA PHE A 88 14.15 6.65 -2.30
C PHE A 88 13.92 6.00 -0.92
N GLU A 89 14.83 5.10 -0.50
CA GLU A 89 14.74 4.42 0.79
C GLU A 89 14.76 5.38 1.98
N SER A 90 15.68 6.34 2.00
CA SER A 90 15.78 7.32 3.09
C SER A 90 14.54 8.20 3.22
N CYS A 91 13.93 8.56 2.09
CA CYS A 91 12.68 9.32 2.07
C CYS A 91 11.52 8.48 2.59
N LEU A 92 11.43 7.21 2.15
CA LEU A 92 10.42 6.27 2.62
C LEU A 92 10.56 6.00 4.14
N ASP A 93 11.79 5.84 4.66
CA ASP A 93 12.05 5.79 6.12
C ASP A 93 11.47 7.01 6.83
N SER A 94 11.74 8.21 6.29
CA SER A 94 11.24 9.45 6.89
C SER A 94 9.70 9.54 6.88
N VAL A 95 9.04 9.04 5.83
CA VAL A 95 7.56 8.99 5.76
C VAL A 95 7.01 8.02 6.79
N LEU A 96 7.54 6.80 6.83
CA LEU A 96 7.10 5.77 7.76
C LEU A 96 7.32 6.18 9.22
N ARG A 97 8.45 6.84 9.50
CA ARG A 97 8.75 7.46 10.80
C ARG A 97 7.68 8.46 11.21
N LEU A 98 7.33 9.34 10.29
CA LEU A 98 6.37 10.41 10.52
C LEU A 98 4.95 9.87 10.71
N LEU A 99 4.55 8.86 9.93
CA LEU A 99 3.30 8.12 10.13
C LEU A 99 3.25 7.44 11.49
N LEU A 100 4.34 6.79 11.91
CA LEU A 100 4.42 6.13 13.20
C LEU A 100 4.27 7.12 14.36
N VAL A 101 4.96 8.27 14.28
CA VAL A 101 4.80 9.35 15.27
C VAL A 101 3.36 9.88 15.29
N SER A 102 2.74 10.09 14.13
CA SER A 102 1.35 10.53 14.02
C SER A 102 0.38 9.53 14.66
N ARG A 103 0.63 8.22 14.49
CA ARG A 103 -0.15 7.16 15.14
C ARG A 103 0.03 7.19 16.65
N MET A 104 1.25 7.29 17.16
CA MET A 104 1.48 7.36 18.61
C MET A 104 0.86 8.60 19.26
N GLN A 105 0.83 9.73 18.55
CA GLN A 105 0.25 10.98 19.05
C GLN A 105 -1.27 11.04 18.92
N SER A 106 -1.85 10.37 17.92
CA SER A 106 -3.30 10.29 17.78
C SER A 106 -3.86 9.37 18.85
N GLY A 107 -4.89 9.81 19.58
CA GLY A 107 -5.57 8.97 20.56
C GLY A 107 -6.13 7.67 19.95
N SER A 108 -6.35 7.64 18.63
CA SER A 108 -6.70 6.45 17.85
C SER A 108 -5.55 5.45 17.73
N GLY A 109 -4.29 5.87 17.66
CA GLY A 109 -3.18 4.92 17.52
C GLY A 109 -2.89 4.12 18.79
N ALA A 110 -3.28 4.63 19.97
CA ALA A 110 -3.31 3.82 21.19
C ALA A 110 -4.30 2.65 21.10
N SER A 111 -5.39 2.81 20.34
CA SER A 111 -6.36 1.74 20.05
C SER A 111 -5.95 0.83 18.89
N ILE A 112 -5.30 1.38 17.86
CA ILE A 112 -4.82 0.61 16.69
C ILE A 112 -3.65 -0.32 17.10
N GLU A 113 -2.75 0.18 17.93
CA GLU A 113 -1.53 -0.53 18.37
C GLU A 113 -1.64 -1.03 19.82
N ALA A 114 -2.79 -1.60 20.18
CA ALA A 114 -3.04 -2.14 21.51
C ALA A 114 -2.38 -3.51 21.69
N PHE A 115 -1.07 -3.53 21.97
CA PHE A 115 -0.31 -4.76 22.21
C PHE A 115 -0.90 -5.63 23.34
N GLY A 116 -1.08 -6.92 23.08
CA GLY A 116 -1.63 -7.89 24.03
C GLY A 116 -3.15 -8.01 24.01
N PHE A 117 -3.86 -7.10 23.32
CA PHE A 117 -5.32 -7.14 23.17
C PHE A 117 -5.77 -7.59 21.77
N GLY A 118 -4.83 -8.10 20.95
CA GLY A 118 -5.08 -8.46 19.56
C GLY A 118 -5.21 -7.24 18.65
N ARG A 119 -5.68 -7.46 17.42
CA ARG A 119 -5.87 -6.42 16.39
C ARG A 119 -7.29 -6.42 15.88
N TYR A 120 -7.97 -5.29 15.99
CA TYR A 120 -9.31 -5.12 15.48
C TYR A 120 -9.27 -4.62 14.03
N PRO A 121 -9.81 -5.35 13.05
CA PRO A 121 -9.82 -4.90 11.65
C PRO A 121 -10.54 -3.57 11.42
N SER A 122 -11.50 -3.22 12.27
CA SER A 122 -12.19 -1.92 12.22
C SER A 122 -11.32 -0.75 12.68
N TYR A 123 -10.27 -1.01 13.46
CA TYR A 123 -9.34 0.01 13.94
C TYR A 123 -8.18 0.14 12.95
N ALA A 124 -8.45 0.84 11.86
CA ALA A 124 -7.47 1.10 10.81
C ALA A 124 -7.41 2.60 10.51
N GLU A 125 -6.20 3.12 10.33
CA GLU A 125 -5.96 4.45 9.81
C GLU A 125 -5.35 4.28 8.42
N HIS A 126 -6.21 4.24 7.41
CA HIS A 126 -5.75 3.93 6.07
C HIS A 126 -4.84 5.02 5.50
N VAL A 127 -3.65 4.62 5.06
CA VAL A 127 -2.64 5.50 4.48
C VAL A 127 -2.29 5.01 3.09
N VAL A 128 -2.19 5.95 2.15
CA VAL A 128 -1.72 5.70 0.80
C VAL A 128 -0.56 6.63 0.47
N ILE A 129 0.60 6.04 0.17
CA ILE A 129 1.83 6.73 -0.19
C ILE A 129 1.98 6.66 -1.71
N ILE A 130 2.08 7.81 -2.37
CA ILE A 130 2.18 7.93 -3.82
C ILE A 130 3.48 8.68 -4.15
N PRO A 131 4.60 7.95 -4.32
CA PRO A 131 5.81 8.51 -4.89
C PRO A 131 5.62 8.84 -6.37
N VAL A 132 5.99 10.04 -6.79
CA VAL A 132 6.09 10.43 -8.20
C VAL A 132 7.56 10.71 -8.46
N ILE A 133 8.22 9.76 -9.11
CA ILE A 133 9.68 9.66 -9.18
C ILE A 133 10.13 9.41 -10.62
N ASP A 134 11.36 9.81 -10.95
CA ASP A 134 11.96 9.38 -12.19
C ASP A 134 12.49 7.94 -12.08
N GLY A 135 12.41 7.17 -13.18
CA GLY A 135 12.90 5.79 -13.21
C GLY A 135 14.41 5.65 -13.40
N SER A 136 15.16 6.76 -13.48
CA SER A 136 16.55 6.76 -13.93
C SER A 136 17.55 6.36 -12.84
N SER A 137 17.26 6.72 -11.59
CA SER A 137 18.15 6.54 -10.44
C SER A 137 17.65 5.49 -9.44
N LEU A 138 16.62 4.72 -9.81
CA LEU A 138 16.10 3.65 -8.97
C LEU A 138 16.96 2.39 -9.08
N PRO A 139 17.34 1.77 -7.95
CA PRO A 139 17.96 0.46 -7.94
C PRO A 139 17.07 -0.58 -8.62
N LEU A 140 17.71 -1.57 -9.24
CA LEU A 140 17.03 -2.76 -9.74
C LEU A 140 16.37 -3.52 -8.57
N PRO A 141 15.37 -4.37 -8.86
CA PRO A 141 14.78 -5.22 -7.84
C PRO A 141 15.86 -6.06 -7.14
N ASP A 142 15.79 -6.09 -5.83
CA ASP A 142 16.61 -6.94 -4.97
C ASP A 142 15.68 -7.75 -4.08
N SER A 143 15.77 -9.07 -4.16
CA SER A 143 14.92 -9.99 -3.39
C SER A 143 15.19 -9.94 -1.89
N GLU A 144 16.37 -9.47 -1.47
CA GLU A 144 16.72 -9.31 -0.05
C GLU A 144 16.36 -7.92 0.49
N ALA A 145 16.09 -6.95 -0.39
CA ALA A 145 15.71 -5.61 0.01
C ALA A 145 14.31 -5.60 0.63
N THR A 146 14.22 -5.08 1.86
CA THR A 146 12.97 -4.92 2.60
C THR A 146 12.66 -3.45 2.79
N VAL A 147 11.38 -3.13 2.96
CA VAL A 147 10.94 -1.75 3.24
C VAL A 147 11.72 -1.19 4.44
N PRO A 148 12.29 0.03 4.33
CA PRO A 148 13.06 0.65 5.42
C PRO A 148 12.29 0.66 6.74
N LYS A 149 12.97 0.29 7.83
CA LYS A 149 12.40 0.25 9.18
C LYS A 149 12.83 1.47 10.00
N PRO A 150 11.90 2.41 10.29
CA PRO A 150 12.19 3.57 11.11
C PRO A 150 12.64 3.20 12.52
N ARG A 151 13.82 3.67 12.90
CA ARG A 151 14.34 3.58 14.28
C ARG A 151 13.89 4.78 15.11
N LEU A 152 12.88 4.60 15.95
CA LEU A 152 12.46 5.54 16.99
C LEU A 152 13.17 5.22 18.31
N LEU A 153 13.21 6.20 19.22
CA LEU A 153 13.75 6.02 20.57
C LEU A 153 12.91 5.06 21.43
N THR A 154 11.64 4.83 21.07
CA THR A 154 10.72 3.98 21.85
C THR A 154 9.79 3.22 20.91
N GLY A 155 9.59 1.92 21.19
CA GLY A 155 8.57 1.09 20.55
C GLY A 155 8.93 0.50 19.18
N SER A 156 10.09 0.84 18.60
CA SER A 156 10.54 0.25 17.31
C SER A 156 10.78 -1.27 17.38
N ASP A 157 11.10 -1.79 18.57
CA ASP A 157 11.35 -3.22 18.79
C ASP A 157 10.05 -4.04 18.86
N LEU A 158 8.89 -3.38 18.90
CA LEU A 158 7.58 -4.04 18.95
C LEU A 158 7.05 -4.40 17.56
N PHE A 159 7.75 -4.03 16.50
CA PHE A 159 7.37 -4.30 15.11
C PHE A 159 8.48 -5.05 14.41
N VAL A 160 8.15 -5.99 13.54
CA VAL A 160 9.15 -6.64 12.69
C VAL A 160 9.54 -5.69 11.54
N GLU A 161 8.55 -5.20 10.80
CA GLU A 161 8.70 -4.34 9.62
C GLU A 161 8.46 -2.84 9.92
N GLY A 162 8.81 -1.97 8.97
CA GLY A 162 8.68 -0.51 9.07
C GLY A 162 7.29 0.07 8.79
N TYR A 163 6.37 -0.75 8.27
CA TYR A 163 5.04 -0.36 7.81
C TYR A 163 3.94 -1.11 8.59
N ARG A 164 2.66 -0.89 8.23
CA ARG A 164 1.50 -1.56 8.84
C ARG A 164 0.50 -2.05 7.80
N TRP A 165 -0.37 -2.97 8.21
CA TRP A 165 -1.43 -3.59 7.42
C TRP A 165 -2.44 -2.64 6.73
N ASP A 166 -2.47 -1.37 7.10
CA ASP A 166 -3.36 -0.34 6.60
C ASP A 166 -2.62 0.74 5.80
N GLN A 167 -1.33 0.53 5.50
CA GLN A 167 -0.49 1.41 4.70
C GLN A 167 -0.19 0.78 3.35
N ARG A 168 -0.40 1.53 2.26
CA ARG A 168 -0.13 1.07 0.89
C ARG A 168 0.80 2.02 0.16
N LEU A 169 1.56 1.48 -0.78
CA LEU A 169 2.53 2.21 -1.59
C LEU A 169 2.19 2.04 -3.08
N PHE A 170 2.03 3.17 -3.79
CA PHE A 170 1.77 3.19 -5.24
C PHE A 170 2.75 4.12 -5.96
N PRO A 171 3.97 3.65 -6.26
CA PRO A 171 4.97 4.43 -6.98
C PRO A 171 4.55 4.67 -8.43
N ILE A 172 4.52 5.94 -8.84
CA ILE A 172 4.38 6.39 -10.22
C ILE A 172 5.79 6.69 -10.72
N VAL A 173 6.34 5.77 -11.52
CA VAL A 173 7.69 5.86 -12.06
C VAL A 173 7.63 6.43 -13.48
N LEU A 174 8.22 7.60 -13.67
CA LEU A 174 8.25 8.30 -14.96
C LEU A 174 9.36 7.72 -15.84
N ARG A 175 8.96 7.12 -16.97
CA ARG A 175 9.84 6.59 -18.04
C ARG A 175 9.40 7.09 -19.42
N LEU A 176 9.05 8.37 -19.51
CA LEU A 176 8.60 9.03 -20.74
C LEU A 176 9.79 9.29 -21.68
N PRO A 177 9.77 8.79 -22.92
CA PRO A 177 10.90 8.99 -23.83
C PRO A 177 11.05 10.47 -24.23
N GLY A 178 12.26 10.87 -24.61
CA GLY A 178 12.53 12.22 -25.13
C GLY A 178 12.01 12.43 -26.57
N HIS A 179 11.75 11.35 -27.31
CA HIS A 179 11.18 11.39 -28.65
C HIS A 179 9.91 10.54 -28.73
N LEU A 180 9.02 10.87 -29.68
CA LEU A 180 7.84 10.06 -29.95
C LEU A 180 8.29 8.68 -30.48
N HIS A 181 8.00 7.62 -29.73
CA HIS A 181 8.26 6.25 -30.15
C HIS A 181 6.99 5.64 -30.79
N PRO A 182 7.06 4.93 -31.94
CA PRO A 182 5.89 4.38 -32.62
C PRO A 182 5.00 3.46 -31.77
N LEU A 183 5.61 2.71 -30.83
CA LEU A 183 4.93 1.81 -29.88
C LEU A 183 3.99 2.53 -28.89
N ILE A 184 4.12 3.85 -28.70
CA ILE A 184 3.26 4.64 -27.79
C ILE A 184 1.78 4.63 -28.24
N LYS A 185 1.50 4.26 -29.50
CA LYS A 185 0.15 4.35 -30.09
C LYS A 185 -0.84 3.30 -29.59
N GLN A 186 -0.43 2.20 -28.95
CA GLN A 186 -1.31 1.06 -28.63
C GLN A 186 -1.73 0.90 -27.15
N GLN A 187 -1.35 1.81 -26.24
CA GLN A 187 -1.63 1.63 -24.81
C GLN A 187 -2.86 2.42 -24.34
N GLY A 188 -3.99 1.72 -24.22
CA GLY A 188 -5.18 2.15 -23.48
C GLY A 188 -5.39 1.35 -22.18
N LEU A 189 -4.37 0.63 -21.71
CA LEU A 189 -4.41 -0.27 -20.56
C LEU A 189 -3.72 0.36 -19.34
N VAL A 190 -4.04 -0.16 -18.15
CA VAL A 190 -3.33 0.15 -16.90
C VAL A 190 -1.83 -0.04 -17.14
N PRO A 191 -0.97 0.89 -16.70
CA PRO A 191 0.46 0.80 -16.95
C PRO A 191 1.05 -0.50 -16.38
N PRO A 192 2.11 -1.06 -16.99
CA PRO A 192 2.81 -2.19 -16.40
C PRO A 192 3.50 -1.79 -15.09
N GLU A 193 3.88 -2.78 -14.30
CA GLU A 193 4.72 -2.61 -13.12
C GLU A 193 6.12 -2.15 -13.54
N ASP A 194 6.78 -1.38 -12.67
CA ASP A 194 8.14 -0.96 -12.87
C ASP A 194 9.12 -2.05 -12.44
N ASN A 195 10.22 -2.21 -13.18
CA ASN A 195 11.28 -3.14 -12.81
C ASN A 195 12.32 -2.44 -11.92
N SER A 196 11.95 -2.12 -10.68
CA SER A 196 12.83 -1.48 -9.69
C SER A 196 12.49 -1.88 -8.26
N ILE A 197 13.35 -1.50 -7.31
CA ILE A 197 13.11 -1.69 -5.86
C ILE A 197 11.79 -1.07 -5.39
N ALA A 198 11.28 -0.06 -6.10
CA ALA A 198 9.99 0.55 -5.79
C ALA A 198 8.82 -0.45 -5.95
N GLN A 199 8.92 -1.40 -6.89
CA GLN A 199 7.95 -2.48 -7.02
C GLN A 199 8.01 -3.43 -5.83
N ASN A 200 9.21 -3.88 -5.44
CA ASN A 200 9.39 -4.79 -4.30
C ASN A 200 8.76 -4.22 -3.03
N PHE A 201 9.05 -2.95 -2.73
CA PHE A 201 8.46 -2.27 -1.56
C PHE A 201 6.94 -2.09 -1.71
N ALA A 202 6.46 -1.83 -2.92
CA ALA A 202 5.03 -1.67 -3.16
C ALA A 202 4.28 -2.99 -2.92
N GLU A 203 4.80 -4.11 -3.41
CA GLU A 203 4.24 -5.44 -3.17
C GLU A 203 4.25 -5.81 -1.68
N GLU A 204 5.35 -5.53 -0.97
CA GLU A 204 5.48 -5.81 0.46
C GLU A 204 4.43 -5.08 1.30
N MET A 205 4.05 -3.87 0.89
CA MET A 205 3.00 -3.03 1.49
C MET A 205 1.60 -3.24 0.88
N GLY A 206 1.41 -4.26 0.03
CA GLY A 206 0.12 -4.58 -0.62
C GLY A 206 -0.39 -3.53 -1.62
N GLY A 207 0.54 -2.83 -2.26
CA GLY A 207 0.32 -1.96 -3.42
C GLY A 207 1.01 -2.49 -4.68
N ARG A 208 1.30 -1.59 -5.62
CA ARG A 208 2.05 -1.88 -6.86
C ARG A 208 2.61 -0.60 -7.46
N SER A 209 3.66 -0.72 -8.26
CA SER A 209 4.21 0.39 -9.05
C SER A 209 3.57 0.52 -10.43
N PHE A 210 3.77 1.69 -11.03
CA PHE A 210 3.28 2.02 -12.37
C PHE A 210 4.42 2.64 -13.19
N SER A 211 4.80 1.96 -14.27
CA SER A 211 5.80 2.46 -15.21
C SER A 211 5.14 3.31 -16.31
N ILE A 212 5.26 4.63 -16.20
CA ILE A 212 4.61 5.59 -17.10
C ILE A 212 5.52 5.87 -18.30
N THR A 213 5.23 5.23 -19.43
CA THR A 213 5.98 5.37 -20.70
C THR A 213 5.31 6.32 -21.69
N SER A 214 4.07 6.74 -21.42
CA SER A 214 3.25 7.59 -22.31
C SER A 214 2.38 8.55 -21.51
N HIS A 215 2.09 9.73 -22.06
CA HIS A 215 1.15 10.67 -21.42
C HIS A 215 -0.26 10.10 -21.26
N ARG A 216 -0.64 9.12 -22.09
CA ARG A 216 -1.95 8.47 -22.04
C ARG A 216 -2.08 7.48 -20.87
N ALA A 217 -0.96 6.98 -20.37
CA ALA A 217 -0.91 6.02 -19.27
C ALA A 217 -1.22 6.65 -17.89
N LEU A 218 -1.16 7.98 -17.78
CA LEU A 218 -1.36 8.68 -16.51
C LEU A 218 -2.81 8.62 -16.01
N THR A 219 -3.79 8.88 -16.87
CA THR A 219 -5.20 8.85 -16.45
C THR A 219 -5.62 7.45 -15.96
N PRO A 220 -5.36 6.35 -16.71
CA PRO A 220 -5.65 5.00 -16.22
C PRO A 220 -4.89 4.63 -14.93
N CYS A 221 -3.67 5.14 -14.75
CA CYS A 221 -2.91 4.97 -13.51
C CYS A 221 -3.63 5.62 -12.31
N ILE A 222 -4.01 6.88 -12.46
CA ILE A 222 -4.72 7.63 -11.41
C ILE A 222 -6.05 6.96 -11.11
N ASP A 223 -6.82 6.57 -12.13
CA ASP A 223 -8.10 5.87 -11.98
C ASP A 223 -7.90 4.57 -11.17
N HIS A 224 -6.85 3.80 -11.46
CA HIS A 224 -6.52 2.59 -10.72
C HIS A 224 -6.20 2.86 -9.25
N ILE A 225 -5.37 3.87 -8.96
CA ILE A 225 -5.01 4.24 -7.58
C ILE A 225 -6.26 4.70 -6.82
N ILE A 226 -7.11 5.53 -7.43
CA ILE A 226 -8.36 6.00 -6.83
C ILE A 226 -9.29 4.82 -6.54
N GLN A 227 -9.45 3.88 -7.49
CA GLN A 227 -10.24 2.67 -7.29
C GLN A 227 -9.72 1.85 -6.10
N LYS A 228 -8.40 1.71 -5.95
CA LYS A 228 -7.77 1.00 -4.82
C LYS A 228 -7.93 1.75 -3.49
N ILE A 229 -8.00 3.07 -3.50
CA ILE A 229 -8.33 3.87 -2.31
C ILE A 229 -9.82 3.73 -1.95
N GLN A 230 -10.72 3.61 -2.92
CA GLN A 230 -12.14 3.40 -2.68
C GLN A 230 -12.41 2.02 -2.06
N THR A 231 -11.65 1.00 -2.47
CA THR A 231 -11.69 -0.33 -1.85
C THR A 231 -10.79 -0.44 -0.63
N ASN A 232 -10.64 0.63 0.17
CA ASN A 232 -9.72 0.61 1.31
C ASN A 232 -10.08 -0.47 2.35
N GLY A 233 -9.07 -0.90 3.09
CA GLY A 233 -9.15 -2.06 3.97
C GLY A 233 -7.78 -2.38 4.59
N ILE A 234 -7.74 -3.46 5.35
CA ILE A 234 -6.53 -3.99 5.97
C ILE A 234 -5.99 -5.18 5.17
N ILE A 235 -4.68 -5.42 5.23
CA ILE A 235 -4.04 -6.53 4.55
C ILE A 235 -3.72 -7.65 5.55
N ILE A 236 -4.08 -8.88 5.19
CA ILE A 236 -3.81 -10.09 5.97
C ILE A 236 -3.12 -11.10 5.07
N ARG A 237 -2.12 -11.80 5.61
CA ARG A 237 -1.51 -12.94 4.92
C ARG A 237 -2.25 -14.21 5.28
N PHE A 238 -2.77 -14.91 4.28
CA PHE A 238 -3.36 -16.23 4.44
C PHE A 238 -2.38 -17.31 4.02
N GLN A 239 -2.22 -18.34 4.84
CA GLN A 239 -1.33 -19.46 4.55
C GLN A 239 -2.07 -20.79 4.73
N LYS A 240 -2.11 -21.61 3.69
CA LYS A 240 -2.65 -22.97 3.76
C LYS A 240 -1.70 -23.86 4.54
N GLN A 241 -2.27 -24.68 5.41
CA GLN A 241 -1.59 -25.78 6.09
C GLN A 241 -2.36 -27.08 5.85
N GLY A 242 -1.61 -28.17 5.68
CA GLY A 242 -2.18 -29.51 5.50
C GLY A 242 -2.49 -29.87 4.04
N PRO A 243 -2.85 -31.14 3.79
CA PRO A 243 -3.13 -31.65 2.45
C PRO A 243 -4.36 -30.97 1.83
N ASP A 244 -4.46 -30.96 0.50
CA ASP A 244 -5.70 -30.59 -0.18
C ASP A 244 -6.80 -31.64 0.10
N PRO A 245 -8.08 -31.22 0.21
CA PRO A 245 -9.16 -32.14 0.45
C PRO A 245 -9.31 -33.06 -0.76
N ILE A 246 -9.44 -34.36 -0.51
CA ILE A 246 -9.65 -35.35 -1.57
C ILE A 246 -11.01 -35.05 -2.22
N LEU A 247 -11.01 -34.70 -3.51
CA LEU A 247 -12.25 -34.45 -4.24
C LEU A 247 -13.11 -35.73 -4.24
N PRO A 248 -14.43 -35.65 -3.99
CA PRO A 248 -15.28 -36.84 -3.83
C PRO A 248 -15.43 -37.75 -5.05
N ASN A 249 -14.81 -37.47 -6.19
CA ASN A 249 -14.85 -38.33 -7.37
C ASN A 249 -13.43 -38.43 -7.96
N GLY A 250 -12.87 -39.64 -7.99
CA GLY A 250 -11.56 -39.95 -8.58
C GLY A 250 -11.53 -39.68 -10.08
N ILE A 251 -11.31 -38.42 -10.45
CA ILE A 251 -10.98 -38.01 -11.81
C ILE A 251 -9.45 -38.09 -11.93
N ASP A 252 -9.02 -38.89 -12.90
CA ASP A 252 -7.66 -39.38 -13.15
C ASP A 252 -6.53 -38.38 -12.88
N GLU A 253 -5.49 -38.86 -12.20
CA GLU A 253 -4.23 -38.17 -11.85
C GLU A 253 -3.46 -37.60 -13.06
N ASN A 254 -3.85 -37.94 -14.30
CA ASN A 254 -3.15 -37.54 -15.52
C ASN A 254 -3.55 -36.16 -16.09
N ASP A 255 -4.63 -35.52 -15.63
CA ASP A 255 -5.07 -34.18 -16.11
C ASP A 255 -4.67 -33.02 -15.17
N GLN A 256 -4.02 -33.32 -14.04
CA GLN A 256 -3.59 -32.33 -13.02
C GLN A 256 -2.27 -31.63 -13.38
N SER A 257 -1.32 -32.35 -13.99
CA SER A 257 0.06 -31.89 -14.23
C SER A 257 0.25 -30.61 -15.07
N LYS A 258 -0.81 -30.09 -15.72
CA LYS A 258 -0.79 -28.82 -16.49
C LYS A 258 -1.52 -27.65 -15.82
N ARG A 259 -2.23 -27.86 -14.69
CA ARG A 259 -2.95 -26.79 -13.97
C ARG A 259 -2.22 -26.29 -12.71
N ASP A 260 -1.10 -26.91 -12.33
CA ASP A 260 -0.59 -26.84 -10.96
C ASP A 260 0.35 -25.68 -10.62
N GLU A 261 0.95 -24.94 -11.57
CA GLU A 261 1.86 -23.84 -11.19
C GLU A 261 1.17 -22.48 -10.98
N SER A 262 0.12 -22.16 -11.74
CA SER A 262 -0.61 -20.90 -11.59
C SER A 262 -1.69 -20.94 -10.50
N ASN A 263 -2.07 -22.14 -10.05
CA ASN A 263 -3.20 -22.36 -9.16
C ASN A 263 -2.80 -22.55 -7.68
N GLU A 264 -1.55 -22.29 -7.29
CA GLU A 264 -1.08 -22.42 -5.90
C GLU A 264 -1.03 -21.06 -5.17
N GLN A 265 -1.22 -19.95 -5.89
CA GLN A 265 -1.10 -18.60 -5.32
C GLN A 265 -2.07 -18.35 -4.16
N TRP A 266 -3.25 -18.98 -4.16
CA TRP A 266 -4.21 -18.86 -3.05
C TRP A 266 -3.69 -19.49 -1.74
N LYS A 267 -2.75 -20.43 -1.81
CA LYS A 267 -2.19 -21.12 -0.64
C LYS A 267 -1.26 -20.22 0.20
N ASN A 268 -0.69 -19.17 -0.37
CA ASN A 268 0.06 -18.16 0.38
C ASN A 268 -0.16 -16.80 -0.28
N SER A 269 -1.22 -16.10 0.15
CA SER A 269 -1.64 -14.85 -0.48
C SER A 269 -1.77 -13.73 0.54
N LEU A 270 -1.39 -12.52 0.10
CA LEU A 270 -1.77 -11.28 0.78
C LEU A 270 -3.15 -10.88 0.27
N VAL A 271 -4.11 -10.82 1.18
CA VAL A 271 -5.51 -10.56 0.87
C VAL A 271 -5.93 -9.27 1.56
N LEU A 272 -6.55 -8.40 0.77
CA LEU A 272 -7.17 -7.20 1.26
C LEU A 272 -8.56 -7.52 1.82
N ILE A 273 -8.81 -7.06 3.04
CA ILE A 273 -10.05 -7.25 3.76
C ILE A 273 -10.66 -5.88 4.05
N LYS A 274 -11.89 -5.67 3.59
CA LYS A 274 -12.65 -4.43 3.82
C LYS A 274 -13.78 -4.68 4.82
N SER A 275 -13.96 -3.75 5.74
CA SER A 275 -15.15 -3.73 6.59
C SER A 275 -16.35 -3.22 5.80
N LYS A 276 -17.52 -3.80 6.01
CA LYS A 276 -18.72 -3.38 5.30
C LYS A 276 -19.16 -1.99 5.73
N VAL A 277 -19.60 -1.17 4.77
CA VAL A 277 -20.14 0.18 5.02
C VAL A 277 -21.28 0.10 6.05
N GLY A 278 -21.14 0.85 7.15
CA GLY A 278 -22.12 0.89 8.25
C GLY A 278 -21.80 -0.02 9.43
N GLN A 279 -20.79 -0.89 9.34
CA GLN A 279 -20.28 -1.63 10.50
C GLN A 279 -19.46 -0.67 11.38
N GLN A 280 -20.04 -0.24 12.50
CA GLN A 280 -19.42 0.74 13.39
C GLN A 280 -18.38 0.11 14.34
N HIS A 281 -18.50 -1.19 14.63
CA HIS A 281 -17.67 -1.87 15.62
C HIS A 281 -17.21 -3.24 15.11
N SER A 282 -15.97 -3.60 15.45
CA SER A 282 -15.51 -4.98 15.44
C SER A 282 -15.61 -5.54 16.85
N HIS A 283 -16.23 -6.71 16.98
CA HIS A 283 -16.36 -7.40 18.25
C HIS A 283 -15.18 -8.34 18.48
N TRP A 284 -14.62 -8.90 17.42
CA TRP A 284 -13.64 -9.99 17.50
C TRP A 284 -12.29 -9.57 16.92
N PRO A 285 -11.26 -9.40 17.77
CA PRO A 285 -9.92 -9.10 17.30
C PRO A 285 -9.25 -10.35 16.74
N ILE A 286 -8.29 -10.13 15.85
CA ILE A 286 -7.28 -11.14 15.51
C ILE A 286 -6.34 -11.25 16.72
N PRO A 287 -6.20 -12.44 17.34
CA PRO A 287 -5.36 -12.60 18.52
C PRO A 287 -3.87 -12.38 18.20
N GLU A 288 -3.07 -12.18 19.24
CA GLU A 288 -1.61 -12.18 19.09
C GLU A 288 -1.10 -13.53 18.58
N ALA A 289 0.01 -13.50 17.85
CA ALA A 289 0.74 -14.71 17.44
C ALA A 289 1.53 -15.36 18.59
N TYR A 290 1.41 -14.83 19.81
CA TYR A 290 2.07 -15.33 21.01
C TYR A 290 1.09 -15.38 22.16
N TRP A 291 1.35 -16.25 23.14
CA TRP A 291 0.59 -16.26 24.39
C TRP A 291 0.99 -15.05 25.26
N PRO A 292 0.05 -14.13 25.56
CA PRO A 292 0.31 -13.03 26.47
C PRO A 292 0.44 -13.59 27.89
N ASP A 293 1.64 -13.48 28.47
CA ASP A 293 1.90 -13.92 29.84
C ASP A 293 2.16 -12.67 30.70
N SER A 294 1.42 -12.55 31.81
CA SER A 294 1.55 -11.48 32.79
C SER A 294 2.96 -11.34 33.39
N ILE A 295 3.79 -12.38 33.31
CA ILE A 295 5.15 -12.42 33.87
C ILE A 295 6.18 -11.86 32.87
N LYS A 296 5.85 -11.79 31.56
CA LYS A 296 6.80 -11.31 30.55
C LYS A 296 7.04 -9.80 30.69
N THR A 297 8.30 -9.44 30.90
CA THR A 297 8.76 -8.04 30.97
C THR A 297 8.96 -7.39 29.59
N SER A 298 8.90 -8.18 28.51
CA SER A 298 9.02 -7.71 27.12
C SER A 298 8.03 -8.41 26.21
N LEU A 299 7.43 -7.65 25.30
CA LEU A 299 6.49 -8.17 24.32
C LEU A 299 7.21 -8.60 23.04
N PRO A 300 6.87 -9.75 22.43
CA PRO A 300 7.39 -10.14 21.13
C PRO A 300 6.99 -9.12 20.04
N PRO A 301 7.85 -8.92 19.02
CA PRO A 301 7.53 -8.04 17.90
C PRO A 301 6.36 -8.59 17.08
N ARG A 302 5.56 -7.67 16.54
CA ARG A 302 4.41 -7.96 15.67
C ARG A 302 4.79 -7.80 14.19
N ASN A 303 4.39 -8.75 13.36
CA ASN A 303 4.42 -8.60 11.90
C ASN A 303 3.44 -7.52 11.45
N ALA A 304 3.76 -6.74 10.42
CA ALA A 304 2.88 -5.73 9.83
C ALA A 304 1.58 -6.39 9.36
N HIS A 305 1.70 -7.48 8.60
CA HIS A 305 0.57 -8.30 8.15
C HIS A 305 0.39 -9.50 9.09
N PRO A 306 -0.77 -9.64 9.77
CA PRO A 306 -1.05 -10.83 10.55
C PRO A 306 -1.11 -12.05 9.62
N ILE A 307 -0.61 -13.20 10.10
CA ILE A 307 -0.59 -14.45 9.34
C ILE A 307 -1.73 -15.33 9.88
N VAL A 308 -2.73 -15.55 9.04
CA VAL A 308 -3.87 -16.44 9.33
C VAL A 308 -3.63 -17.75 8.60
N VAL A 309 -3.44 -18.81 9.37
CA VAL A 309 -3.28 -20.16 8.84
C VAL A 309 -4.64 -20.81 8.69
N PHE A 310 -4.90 -21.42 7.54
CA PHE A 310 -6.16 -22.11 7.27
C PHE A 310 -5.93 -23.53 6.75
N ARG A 311 -6.94 -24.39 6.92
CA ARG A 311 -6.97 -25.76 6.41
C ARG A 311 -8.22 -25.98 5.61
N CYS A 312 -8.12 -26.82 4.59
CA CYS A 312 -9.24 -27.16 3.72
C CYS A 312 -9.83 -28.49 4.20
N GLU A 313 -10.77 -28.42 5.14
CA GLU A 313 -11.46 -29.57 5.71
C GLU A 313 -12.96 -29.47 5.45
N ARG A 314 -13.61 -30.59 5.13
CA ARG A 314 -15.06 -30.63 4.93
C ARG A 314 -15.74 -30.68 6.29
N VAL A 315 -16.16 -29.52 6.79
CA VAL A 315 -16.87 -29.36 8.06
C VAL A 315 -18.14 -28.56 7.81
N GLU A 316 -19.26 -28.98 8.38
CA GLU A 316 -20.49 -28.18 8.34
C GLU A 316 -20.31 -26.91 9.19
N PRO A 317 -20.56 -25.71 8.64
CA PRO A 317 -20.38 -24.49 9.40
C PRO A 317 -21.45 -24.37 10.48
N LEU A 318 -21.01 -24.29 11.73
CA LEU A 318 -21.89 -24.03 12.87
C LEU A 318 -22.11 -22.52 12.98
N PHE A 319 -23.33 -22.06 12.71
CA PHE A 319 -23.72 -20.66 12.87
C PHE A 319 -24.54 -20.47 14.13
N ASN A 320 -24.03 -19.69 15.08
CA ASN A 320 -24.79 -19.24 16.24
C ASN A 320 -25.41 -17.87 15.94
N THR A 321 -26.74 -17.79 15.92
CA THR A 321 -27.49 -16.55 15.62
C THR A 321 -27.44 -15.52 16.74
N ASP A 322 -27.12 -15.95 17.96
CA ASP A 322 -27.09 -15.07 19.15
C ASP A 322 -25.72 -14.40 19.33
N PHE A 323 -24.76 -14.70 18.44
CA PHE A 323 -23.40 -14.19 18.52
C PHE A 323 -23.26 -12.90 17.68
N PRO A 324 -22.56 -11.87 18.19
CA PRO A 324 -22.36 -10.64 17.42
C PRO A 324 -21.50 -10.93 16.19
N LEU A 325 -22.00 -10.51 15.03
CA LEU A 325 -21.43 -10.82 13.72
C LEU A 325 -20.62 -9.63 13.19
N ASP A 326 -19.35 -9.87 12.92
CA ASP A 326 -18.51 -8.97 12.14
C ASP A 326 -18.58 -9.38 10.65
N LYS A 327 -18.76 -8.43 9.73
CA LYS A 327 -18.83 -8.67 8.28
C LYS A 327 -17.64 -8.03 7.58
N TYR A 328 -16.72 -8.89 7.17
CA TYR A 328 -15.56 -8.52 6.39
C TYR A 328 -15.63 -9.12 5.01
N GLU A 329 -15.43 -8.30 3.99
CA GLU A 329 -15.43 -8.73 2.60
C GLU A 329 -13.99 -8.86 2.12
N LEU A 330 -13.65 -9.99 1.50
CA LEU A 330 -12.36 -10.19 0.84
C LEU A 330 -12.38 -9.47 -0.51
N ASP A 331 -11.22 -8.97 -0.95
CA ASP A 331 -11.06 -8.45 -2.31
C ASP A 331 -11.29 -9.60 -3.30
N SER A 332 -12.27 -9.43 -4.19
CA SER A 332 -12.65 -10.41 -5.22
C SER A 332 -11.53 -10.66 -6.24
N ALA A 333 -10.55 -9.74 -6.33
CA ALA A 333 -9.36 -9.93 -7.15
C ALA A 333 -8.33 -10.87 -6.49
N SER A 334 -8.48 -11.22 -5.21
CA SER A 334 -7.53 -12.10 -4.53
C SER A 334 -7.68 -13.55 -4.98
N PRO A 335 -6.58 -14.30 -5.17
CA PRO A 335 -6.63 -15.72 -5.54
C PRO A 335 -7.47 -16.55 -4.56
N LEU A 336 -7.41 -16.22 -3.27
CA LEU A 336 -8.18 -16.91 -2.23
C LEU A 336 -9.69 -16.70 -2.34
N ALA A 337 -10.15 -15.54 -2.83
CA ALA A 337 -11.58 -15.27 -3.01
C ALA A 337 -12.15 -15.92 -4.29
N GLN A 338 -11.29 -16.35 -5.21
CA GLN A 338 -11.67 -16.98 -6.48
C GLN A 338 -11.71 -18.51 -6.40
N PHE A 339 -11.07 -19.08 -5.38
CA PHE A 339 -11.15 -20.49 -5.01
C PHE A 339 -12.38 -20.73 -4.14
#